data_AF-X1NB87-F1
#
_entry.id   AF-X1NB87-F1
#
_cell.length_a   1.000
_cell.length_b   1.000
_cell.length_c   1.000
_cell.angle_alpha   90.00
_cell.angle_beta   90.00
_cell.angle_gamma   90.00
#
_symmetry.space_group_name_H-M   'P 1'
#
loop_
_entity.id
_entity.type
_entity.pdbx_description
1 polymer ?
#
loop_
_entity_poly.entity_id
_entity_poly.type
_entity_poly.pdbx_seq_one_letter_code
_entity_poly.pdbx_strand_id
1 'polypeptide(L)'
;MKQGSEALLREELDNLKHISGLGSALSLVWAPDPGKALSGEVKGSNVYIYDESEKKALDTLRHEFFDYCISKAIQPYRHVTNTLIKLLNENAYKQKEEVVEGLRKIAFTESKH
;
A
#
# COMPACT_ATOMS: atom_id res chain seq x y z
N MET A 1 -13.00 -2.67 33.04
CA MET A 1 -13.63 -2.20 31.80
C MET A 1 -12.82 -2.48 30.53
N LYS A 2 -11.47 -2.54 30.55
CA LYS A 2 -10.65 -2.75 29.33
C LYS A 2 -10.85 -4.10 28.60
N GLN A 3 -11.19 -5.20 29.27
CA GLN A 3 -11.34 -6.50 28.61
C GLN A 3 -12.61 -6.65 27.73
N GLY A 4 -13.68 -5.89 28.01
CA GLY A 4 -14.94 -5.99 27.25
C GLY A 4 -14.84 -5.36 25.87
N SER A 5 -14.23 -4.19 25.78
CA SER A 5 -14.11 -3.44 24.52
C SER A 5 -13.13 -4.08 23.54
N GLU A 6 -12.07 -4.74 24.01
CA GLU A 6 -11.17 -5.50 23.11
C GLU A 6 -11.88 -6.71 22.49
N ALA A 7 -12.68 -7.42 23.29
CA ALA A 7 -13.44 -8.58 22.81
C ALA A 7 -14.42 -8.19 21.71
N LEU A 8 -15.10 -7.04 21.85
CA LEU A 8 -16.02 -6.50 20.84
C LEU A 8 -15.31 -6.18 19.52
N LEU A 9 -14.12 -5.57 19.58
CA LEU A 9 -13.32 -5.29 18.39
C LEU A 9 -12.84 -6.59 17.70
N ARG A 10 -12.49 -7.62 18.49
CA ARG A 10 -12.10 -8.93 17.94
C ARG A 10 -13.27 -9.61 17.26
N GLU A 11 -14.43 -9.62 17.91
CA GLU A 11 -15.67 -10.16 17.35
C GLU A 11 -16.05 -9.44 16.05
N GLU A 12 -15.97 -8.12 16.02
CA GLU A 12 -16.26 -7.35 14.81
C GLU A 12 -15.26 -7.67 13.69
N LEU A 13 -13.95 -7.76 13.99
CA LEU A 13 -12.95 -8.13 12.99
C LEU A 13 -13.23 -9.53 12.41
N ASP A 14 -13.59 -10.49 13.25
CA ASP A 14 -13.89 -11.85 12.82
C ASP A 14 -15.20 -11.92 12.02
N ASN A 15 -16.20 -11.12 12.39
CA ASN A 15 -17.43 -10.96 11.63
C ASN A 15 -17.15 -10.37 10.23
N LEU A 16 -16.34 -9.32 10.14
CA LEU A 16 -15.93 -8.71 8.86
C LEU A 16 -15.20 -9.73 7.96
N LYS A 17 -14.27 -10.51 8.52
CA LYS A 17 -13.59 -11.60 7.79
C LYS A 17 -14.57 -12.65 7.31
N HIS A 18 -15.48 -13.09 8.17
CA HIS A 18 -16.45 -14.14 7.84
C HIS A 18 -17.41 -13.70 6.73
N ILE A 19 -18.01 -12.51 6.84
CA ILE A 19 -18.97 -12.00 5.85
C ILE A 19 -18.30 -11.76 4.49
N SER A 20 -17.10 -11.18 4.49
CA SER A 20 -16.42 -10.81 3.24
C SER A 20 -15.62 -11.95 2.60
N GLY A 21 -15.18 -12.93 3.39
CA GLY A 21 -14.17 -13.90 2.97
C GLY A 21 -12.76 -13.30 2.78
N LEU A 22 -12.55 -12.05 3.20
CA LEU A 22 -11.29 -11.31 3.03
C LEU A 22 -10.57 -11.12 4.36
N GLY A 23 -9.29 -10.72 4.29
CA GLY A 23 -8.55 -10.32 5.48
C GLY A 23 -8.28 -11.44 6.49
N SER A 24 -8.32 -12.72 6.08
CA SER A 24 -8.10 -13.88 6.96
C SER A 24 -6.77 -13.83 7.72
N ALA A 25 -5.74 -13.21 7.13
CA ALA A 25 -4.44 -13.00 7.76
C ALA A 25 -4.41 -11.85 8.79
N LEU A 26 -5.45 -11.01 8.88
CA LEU A 26 -5.46 -9.85 9.76
C LEU A 26 -5.67 -10.24 11.22
N SER A 27 -4.90 -9.61 12.11
CA SER A 27 -5.03 -9.74 13.57
C SER A 27 -5.22 -8.37 14.21
N LEU A 28 -6.00 -8.30 15.30
CA LEU A 28 -6.25 -7.06 16.02
C LEU A 28 -5.18 -6.80 17.09
N VAL A 29 -4.69 -5.55 17.15
CA VAL A 29 -3.95 -4.99 18.28
C VAL A 29 -4.66 -3.72 18.75
N TRP A 30 -5.32 -3.78 19.91
CA TRP A 30 -5.86 -2.58 20.54
C TRP A 30 -4.84 -2.00 21.52
N ALA A 31 -4.29 -0.83 21.18
CA ALA A 31 -3.24 -0.17 21.94
C ALA A 31 -3.59 1.32 22.09
N PRO A 32 -4.58 1.66 22.94
CA PRO A 32 -5.06 3.04 23.02
C PRO A 32 -3.95 4.03 23.37
N ASP A 33 -3.85 5.10 22.59
CA ASP A 33 -2.83 6.15 22.74
C ASP A 33 -3.43 7.52 22.37
N PRO A 34 -3.93 8.29 23.35
CA PRO A 34 -4.56 9.58 23.10
C PRO A 34 -3.56 10.66 22.64
N GLY A 35 -2.25 10.42 22.78
CA GLY A 35 -1.19 11.30 22.28
C GLY A 35 -0.86 11.06 20.81
N LYS A 36 -1.40 9.98 20.21
CA LYS A 36 -1.11 9.61 18.83
C LYS A 36 -2.03 10.37 17.87
N ALA A 37 -1.43 10.91 16.81
CA ALA A 37 -2.17 11.62 15.76
C ALA A 37 -3.03 10.69 14.88
N LEU A 38 -2.73 9.39 14.88
CA LEU A 38 -3.45 8.38 14.12
C LEU A 38 -4.48 7.67 14.99
N SER A 39 -5.68 7.46 14.43
CA SER A 39 -6.74 6.63 15.03
C SER A 39 -6.45 5.13 14.91
N GLY A 40 -5.85 4.71 13.80
CA GLY A 40 -5.46 3.33 13.52
C GLY A 40 -4.48 3.24 12.36
N GLU A 41 -3.92 2.05 12.15
CA GLU A 41 -3.11 1.73 10.98
C GLU A 41 -2.98 0.21 10.80
N VAL A 42 -2.81 -0.26 9.56
CA VAL A 42 -2.42 -1.64 9.28
C VAL A 42 -0.92 -1.75 9.04
N LYS A 43 -0.23 -2.50 9.90
CA LYS A 43 1.20 -2.85 9.75
C LYS A 43 1.35 -4.34 9.48
N GLY A 44 1.68 -4.67 8.23
CA GLY A 44 1.79 -6.06 7.78
C GLY A 44 0.44 -6.76 7.85
N SER A 45 0.26 -7.62 8.85
CA SER A 45 -0.96 -8.39 9.11
C SER A 45 -1.67 -7.96 10.39
N ASN A 46 -1.24 -6.90 11.04
CA ASN A 46 -1.81 -6.43 12.29
C ASN A 46 -2.54 -5.11 12.08
N VAL A 47 -3.81 -5.06 12.45
CA VAL A 47 -4.63 -3.85 12.53
C VAL A 47 -4.45 -3.25 13.91
N TYR A 48 -3.79 -2.10 13.97
CA TYR A 48 -3.59 -1.36 15.21
C TYR A 48 -4.69 -0.32 15.37
N ILE A 49 -5.29 -0.27 16.55
CA ILE A 49 -6.30 0.73 16.91
C ILE A 49 -5.82 1.49 18.13
N TYR A 50 -5.77 2.82 18.01
CA TYR A 50 -5.26 3.74 19.02
C TYR A 50 -6.36 4.54 19.73
N ASP A 51 -7.58 4.54 19.18
CA ASP A 51 -8.74 5.17 19.81
C ASP A 51 -9.13 4.46 21.12
N GLU A 52 -9.25 5.23 22.21
CA GLU A 52 -9.71 4.76 23.53
C GLU A 52 -11.22 4.48 23.57
N SER A 53 -12.00 5.29 22.83
CA SER A 53 -13.45 5.15 22.80
C SER A 53 -13.84 3.95 21.94
N GLU A 54 -14.56 2.99 22.52
CA GLU A 54 -15.03 1.79 21.83
C GLU A 54 -15.76 2.09 20.51
N LYS A 55 -16.67 3.08 20.52
CA LYS A 55 -17.41 3.49 19.32
C LYS A 55 -16.46 3.99 18.22
N LYS A 56 -15.45 4.79 18.58
CA LYS A 56 -14.45 5.28 17.62
C LYS A 56 -13.57 4.15 17.13
N ALA A 57 -13.08 3.31 18.05
CA ALA A 57 -12.24 2.16 17.76
C ALA A 57 -12.90 1.19 16.77
N LEU A 58 -14.23 0.96 16.89
CA LEU A 58 -15.00 0.15 15.94
C LEU A 58 -15.06 0.79 14.55
N ASP A 59 -15.28 2.10 14.48
CA ASP A 59 -15.32 2.83 13.21
C ASP A 59 -13.95 2.80 12.51
N THR A 60 -12.89 3.05 13.27
CA THR A 60 -11.50 2.93 12.82
C THR A 60 -11.20 1.51 12.33
N LEU A 61 -11.57 0.48 13.09
CA LEU A 61 -11.34 -0.92 12.71
C LEU A 61 -11.97 -1.25 11.35
N ARG A 62 -13.22 -0.84 11.13
CA ARG A 62 -13.91 -1.02 9.85
C ARG A 62 -13.19 -0.30 8.72
N HIS A 63 -12.80 0.95 8.96
CA HIS A 63 -12.07 1.75 7.98
C HIS A 63 -10.76 1.06 7.56
N GLU A 64 -9.93 0.69 8.54
CA GLU A 64 -8.64 0.03 8.30
C GLU A 64 -8.81 -1.33 7.61
N PHE A 65 -9.85 -2.10 7.96
CA PHE A 65 -10.15 -3.38 7.29
C PHE A 65 -10.48 -3.18 5.81
N PHE A 66 -11.34 -2.20 5.49
CA PHE A 66 -11.71 -1.92 4.11
C PHE A 66 -10.53 -1.37 3.31
N ASP A 67 -9.77 -0.43 3.89
CA ASP A 67 -8.60 0.13 3.24
C ASP A 67 -7.55 -0.94 2.95
N TYR A 68 -7.31 -1.87 3.88
CA TYR A 68 -6.44 -3.01 3.64
C TYR A 68 -6.92 -3.87 2.47
N CYS A 69 -8.20 -4.24 2.45
CA CYS A 69 -8.75 -5.10 1.40
C CYS A 69 -8.67 -4.44 0.02
N ILE A 70 -9.05 -3.16 -0.06
CA ILE A 70 -9.00 -2.37 -1.29
C ILE A 70 -7.55 -2.18 -1.73
N SER A 71 -6.66 -1.81 -0.82
CA SER A 71 -5.23 -1.64 -1.10
C SER A 71 -4.60 -2.94 -1.62
N LYS A 72 -4.94 -4.10 -1.04
CA LYS A 72 -4.48 -5.40 -1.55
C LYS A 72 -5.00 -5.72 -2.94
N ALA A 73 -6.25 -5.37 -3.25
CA ALA A 73 -6.81 -5.55 -4.59
C ALA A 73 -6.15 -4.63 -5.63
N ILE A 74 -5.79 -3.40 -5.24
CA ILE A 74 -5.21 -2.39 -6.15
C ILE A 74 -3.70 -2.57 -6.34
N GLN A 75 -2.98 -3.06 -5.32
CA GLN A 75 -1.51 -3.13 -5.31
C GLN A 75 -0.88 -3.87 -6.51
N PRO A 76 -1.43 -4.99 -7.02
CA PRO A 76 -0.93 -5.65 -8.23
C PRO A 76 -0.98 -4.74 -9.47
N TYR A 77 -2.06 -3.99 -9.67
CA TYR A 77 -2.19 -3.07 -10.80
C TYR A 77 -1.16 -1.93 -10.70
N ARG A 78 -0.97 -1.38 -9.50
CA ARG A 78 0.07 -0.37 -9.26
C ARG A 78 1.46 -0.92 -9.58
N HIS A 79 1.75 -2.16 -9.18
CA HIS A 79 3.02 -2.82 -9.46
C HIS A 79 3.27 -3.03 -10.96
N VAL A 80 2.27 -3.50 -11.70
CA VAL A 80 2.36 -3.70 -13.15
C VAL A 80 2.58 -2.38 -13.86
N THR A 81 1.78 -1.35 -13.56
CA THR A 81 1.91 -0.02 -14.18
C THR A 81 3.30 0.58 -13.95
N ASN A 82 3.83 0.50 -12.73
CA ASN A 82 5.17 0.99 -12.42
C ASN A 82 6.26 0.23 -13.19
N THR A 83 6.09 -1.08 -13.35
CA THR A 83 7.01 -1.92 -14.13
C THR A 83 6.98 -1.54 -15.61
N LEU A 84 5.79 -1.31 -16.18
CA LEU A 84 5.65 -0.86 -17.56
C LEU A 84 6.32 0.49 -17.80
N ILE A 85 6.11 1.47 -16.91
CA ILE A 85 6.76 2.78 -16.97
C ILE A 85 8.28 2.60 -16.99
N LYS A 86 8.83 1.76 -16.10
CA LYS A 86 10.26 1.49 -16.04
C LYS A 86 10.80 0.91 -17.34
N LEU A 87 10.12 -0.10 -17.90
CA LEU A 87 10.52 -0.74 -19.16
C LEU A 87 10.51 0.25 -20.34
N LEU A 88 9.46 1.09 -20.43
CA LEU A 88 9.35 2.10 -21.47
C LEU A 88 10.48 3.13 -21.37
N ASN A 89 10.79 3.58 -20.15
CA ASN A 89 11.87 4.54 -19.92
C ASN A 89 13.24 3.95 -20.28
N GLU A 90 13.52 2.70 -19.91
CA GLU A 90 14.76 2.00 -20.27
C GLU A 90 14.88 1.84 -21.79
N ASN A 91 13.80 1.48 -22.48
CA ASN A 91 13.79 1.37 -23.93
C ASN A 91 13.98 2.74 -24.62
N ALA A 92 13.28 3.77 -24.18
CA ALA A 92 13.43 5.12 -24.70
C ALA A 92 14.86 5.64 -24.53
N TYR A 93 15.48 5.36 -23.39
CA TYR A 93 16.88 5.70 -23.14
C TYR A 93 17.81 5.00 -24.14
N LYS A 94 17.65 3.68 -24.35
CA LYS A 94 18.45 2.92 -25.32
C LYS A 94 18.34 3.48 -26.73
N GLN A 95 17.12 3.73 -27.21
CA GLN A 95 16.89 4.31 -28.54
C GLN A 95 17.53 5.69 -28.67
N LYS A 96 17.44 6.53 -27.63
CA LYS A 96 18.10 7.83 -27.60
C LYS A 96 19.63 7.69 -27.74
N GLU A 97 20.25 6.77 -27.01
CA GLU A 97 21.70 6.54 -27.12
C GLU A 97 22.11 6.02 -28.51
N GLU A 98 21.32 5.13 -29.14
CA GLU A 98 21.56 4.68 -30.51
C GLU A 98 21.53 5.84 -31.52
N VAL A 99 20.56 6.75 -31.38
CA VAL A 99 20.47 7.96 -32.20
C VAL A 99 21.66 8.88 -31.97
N VAL A 100 22.05 9.10 -30.71
CA VAL A 100 23.21 9.92 -30.35
C VAL A 100 24.49 9.36 -30.98
N GLU A 101 24.72 8.04 -30.92
CA GLU A 101 25.87 7.42 -31.54
C GLU A 101 25.85 7.53 -33.08
N GLY A 102 24.66 7.44 -33.70
CA GLY A 102 24.48 7.70 -35.12
C GLY A 102 24.87 9.14 -35.50
N LEU A 103 24.37 10.12 -34.75
CA LEU A 103 24.67 11.54 -34.97
C LEU A 103 26.14 11.87 -34.71
N ARG A 104 26.75 11.26 -33.69
CA ARG A 104 28.17 11.40 -33.38
C ARG A 104 29.03 10.98 -34.57
N LYS A 105 28.70 9.86 -35.23
CA LYS A 105 29.42 9.45 -36.44
C LYS A 105 29.34 10.55 -37.51
N ILE A 106 28.17 11.11 -37.78
CA ILE A 106 28.03 12.20 -38.78
C ILE A 106 28.88 13.41 -38.37
N ALA A 107 28.71 13.91 -37.14
CA ALA A 107 29.35 15.14 -36.67
C ALA A 107 30.88 15.07 -36.65
N PHE A 108 31.47 13.89 -36.47
CA PHE A 108 32.92 13.72 -36.34
C PHE A 108 33.58 12.98 -37.53
N THR A 109 32.85 12.69 -38.61
CA THR A 109 33.44 12.08 -39.83
C THR A 109 34.11 13.10 -40.76
N GLU A 110 33.87 14.41 -40.63
CA GLU A 110 34.47 15.45 -41.49
C GLU A 110 35.81 16.04 -40.99
N SER A 111 36.53 15.42 -40.05
CA SER A 111 37.88 15.88 -39.63
C SER A 111 39.03 15.16 -40.35
N LYS A 112 38.77 14.54 -41.50
CA LYS A 112 39.79 14.04 -42.42
C LYS A 112 39.44 14.41 -43.85
N HIS A 113 39.71 15.66 -44.23
CA HIS A 113 40.41 16.04 -45.47
C HIS A 113 40.49 17.55 -45.60
#